data_AF-A0A931BE06-F1
#
_entry.id   AF-A0A931BE06-F1
#
_cell.length_a   1.000
_cell.length_b   1.000
_cell.length_c   1.000
_cell.angle_alpha   90.00
_cell.angle_beta   90.00
_cell.angle_gamma   90.00
#
_symmetry.space_group_name_H-M   'P 1'
#
loop_
_entity.id
_entity.type
_entity.pdbx_description
1 polymer ?
#
loop_
_entity_poly.entity_id
_entity_poly.type
_entity_poly.pdbx_seq_one_letter_code
_entity_poly.pdbx_strand_id
1 'polypeptide(L)'
;MKHKYILQLLLFSGVGLVGCTAMRPAATAAAPAAARRAIVQLLTTQTAAWNRGDIPGFMEGYWKSDSLVFIGRKGPTYGWQPTLDNYRKGYPDAAAMGQLAFSGLQVTLLAPTAAQVVGRWHLARPAAGDVGGYFLLVLRQFDGQWKVVADHTNSAQ
;
A
#
# COMPACT_ATOMS: atom_id res chain seq x y z
N MET A 1 87.61 0.42 -10.68
CA MET A 1 87.06 -0.25 -9.48
C MET A 1 85.64 -0.71 -9.86
N LYS A 2 85.44 -1.90 -10.45
CA LYS A 2 85.19 -3.23 -9.85
C LYS A 2 84.21 -3.22 -8.66
N HIS A 3 83.18 -4.08 -8.79
CA HIS A 3 82.25 -4.68 -7.81
C HIS A 3 80.78 -4.25 -7.99
N LYS A 4 79.75 -5.11 -8.04
CA LYS A 4 79.55 -6.57 -8.24
C LYS A 4 78.02 -6.75 -8.29
N TYR A 5 77.52 -7.67 -9.12
CA TYR A 5 76.11 -8.10 -9.16
C TYR A 5 75.67 -8.76 -7.84
N ILE A 6 74.47 -8.44 -7.33
CA ILE A 6 73.68 -9.36 -6.49
C ILE A 6 72.21 -9.29 -6.93
N LEU A 7 71.80 -10.37 -7.57
CA LEU A 7 70.43 -10.81 -7.80
C LEU A 7 69.87 -11.33 -6.46
N GLN A 8 68.79 -10.75 -5.95
CA GLN A 8 67.98 -11.38 -4.91
C GLN A 8 66.55 -11.58 -5.43
N LEU A 9 66.26 -12.85 -5.68
CA LEU A 9 64.92 -13.39 -5.88
C LEU A 9 64.23 -13.38 -4.51
N LEU A 10 63.09 -12.69 -4.39
CA LEU A 10 62.12 -12.96 -3.33
C LEU A 10 60.74 -13.15 -3.95
N LEU A 11 60.34 -14.42 -4.02
CA LEU A 11 58.97 -14.87 -4.12
C LEU A 11 58.19 -14.35 -2.91
N PHE A 12 57.13 -13.58 -3.15
CA PHE A 12 56.01 -13.53 -2.21
C PHE A 12 54.69 -13.70 -2.96
N SER A 13 54.07 -14.81 -2.59
CA SER A 13 52.77 -15.31 -2.99
C SER A 13 51.64 -14.30 -2.75
N GLY A 14 50.73 -14.23 -3.72
CA GLY A 14 49.29 -14.09 -3.52
C GLY A 14 48.81 -12.95 -2.63
N VAL A 15 48.60 -11.77 -3.22
CA VAL A 15 47.61 -10.83 -2.68
C VAL A 15 46.23 -11.36 -3.05
N GLY A 16 45.65 -12.14 -2.14
CA GLY A 16 44.24 -12.49 -2.22
C GLY A 16 43.40 -11.22 -2.14
N LEU A 17 42.68 -10.90 -3.22
CA LEU A 17 41.54 -10.00 -3.16
C LEU A 17 40.50 -10.65 -2.24
N VAL A 18 40.59 -10.34 -0.94
CA VAL A 18 39.49 -10.50 0.00
C VAL A 18 38.42 -9.53 -0.46
N GLY A 19 37.61 -9.96 -1.42
CA GLY A 19 36.36 -9.32 -1.76
C GLY A 19 35.52 -9.34 -0.50
N CYS A 20 35.43 -8.19 0.15
CA CYS A 20 34.52 -7.97 1.27
C CYS A 20 33.11 -8.13 0.69
N THR A 21 32.61 -9.35 0.70
CA THR A 21 31.19 -9.63 0.51
C THR A 21 30.49 -9.02 1.70
N ALA A 22 30.10 -7.75 1.58
CA ALA A 22 29.19 -7.11 2.51
C ALA A 22 27.93 -7.99 2.53
N MET A 23 27.81 -8.79 3.60
CA MET A 23 26.65 -9.63 3.83
C MET A 23 25.46 -8.69 3.93
N ARG A 24 24.70 -8.60 2.84
CA ARG A 24 23.49 -7.81 2.76
C ARG A 24 22.57 -8.35 3.85
N PRO A 25 22.23 -7.57 4.89
CA PRO A 25 21.42 -8.10 5.97
C PRO A 25 20.12 -8.63 5.37
N ALA A 26 19.81 -9.89 5.66
CA ALA A 26 18.56 -10.50 5.26
C ALA A 26 17.44 -9.56 5.75
N ALA A 27 16.66 -9.01 4.82
CA ALA A 27 15.52 -8.19 5.15
C ALA A 27 14.66 -8.97 6.14
N THR A 28 14.63 -8.48 7.38
CA THR A 28 14.13 -9.23 8.52
C THR A 28 12.64 -9.50 8.33
N ALA A 29 12.16 -10.71 8.63
CA ALA A 29 10.75 -11.10 8.51
C ALA A 29 9.76 -10.17 9.24
N ALA A 30 10.26 -9.28 10.10
CA ALA A 30 9.51 -8.22 10.79
C ALA A 30 8.96 -7.11 9.84
N ALA A 31 9.67 -6.78 8.76
CA ALA A 31 9.26 -5.69 7.85
C ALA A 31 7.95 -6.03 7.11
N PRO A 32 7.76 -7.24 6.55
CA PRO A 32 6.49 -7.66 5.97
C PRO A 32 5.31 -7.62 6.94
N ALA A 33 5.50 -8.09 8.17
CA ALA A 33 4.45 -8.11 9.19
C ALA A 33 4.02 -6.70 9.63
N ALA A 34 4.99 -5.78 9.78
CA ALA A 34 4.73 -4.39 10.11
C ALA A 34 3.95 -3.66 9.00
N ALA A 35 4.33 -3.86 7.73
CA ALA A 35 3.62 -3.30 6.59
C ALA A 35 2.17 -3.80 6.53
N ARG A 36 1.95 -5.12 6.69
CA ARG A 36 0.60 -5.71 6.74
C ARG A 36 -0.25 -5.08 7.84
N ARG A 37 0.30 -4.93 9.05
CA ARG A 37 -0.41 -4.31 10.18
C ARG A 37 -0.78 -2.85 9.89
N ALA A 38 0.15 -2.08 9.31
CA ALA A 38 -0.11 -0.68 8.95
C ALA A 38 -1.21 -0.53 7.89
N ILE A 39 -1.22 -1.41 6.88
CA ILE A 39 -2.27 -1.42 5.84
C ILE A 39 -3.62 -1.80 6.42
N VAL A 40 -3.69 -2.82 7.28
CA VAL A 40 -4.94 -3.18 7.97
C VAL A 40 -5.42 -2.02 8.84
N GLN A 41 -4.53 -1.36 9.57
CA GLN A 41 -4.87 -0.20 10.38
C GLN A 41 -5.43 0.96 9.54
N LEU A 42 -4.86 1.22 8.35
CA LEU A 42 -5.40 2.22 7.41
C LEU A 42 -6.85 1.92 7.07
N LEU A 43 -7.15 0.67 6.70
CA LEU A 43 -8.52 0.26 6.34
C LEU A 43 -9.45 0.33 7.55
N THR A 44 -9.00 -0.05 8.75
CA THR A 44 -9.76 0.12 9.99
C THR A 44 -10.09 1.59 10.27
N THR A 45 -9.12 2.50 10.10
CA THR A 45 -9.35 3.94 10.28
C THR A 45 -10.35 4.48 9.25
N GLN A 46 -10.27 4.04 7.99
CA GLN A 46 -11.25 4.38 6.96
C GLN A 46 -12.64 3.90 7.33
N THR A 47 -12.81 2.62 7.68
CA THR A 47 -14.09 2.07 8.13
C THR A 47 -14.66 2.87 9.30
N ALA A 48 -13.81 3.20 10.28
CA ALA A 48 -14.22 4.00 11.42
C ALA A 48 -14.70 5.39 11.00
N ALA A 49 -14.03 6.08 10.06
CA ALA A 49 -14.46 7.38 9.55
C ALA A 49 -15.79 7.30 8.80
N TRP A 50 -15.92 6.32 7.90
CA TRP A 50 -17.16 6.04 7.19
C TRP A 50 -18.34 5.89 8.16
N ASN A 51 -18.18 5.05 9.19
CA ASN A 51 -19.26 4.68 10.09
C ASN A 51 -19.75 5.83 10.98
N ARG A 52 -19.00 6.94 11.08
CA ARG A 52 -19.44 8.20 11.73
C ARG A 52 -19.89 9.28 10.74
N GLY A 53 -20.04 8.95 9.46
CA GLY A 53 -20.46 9.88 8.41
C GLY A 53 -19.35 10.81 7.89
N ASP A 54 -18.09 10.51 8.18
CA ASP A 54 -16.96 11.38 7.87
C ASP A 54 -16.28 10.98 6.55
N ILE A 55 -16.87 11.41 5.43
CA ILE A 55 -16.32 11.17 4.09
C ILE A 55 -14.92 11.79 3.91
N PRO A 56 -14.64 13.04 4.33
CA PRO A 56 -13.28 13.58 4.27
C PRO A 56 -12.27 12.72 5.04
N GLY A 57 -12.61 12.27 6.26
CA GLY A 57 -11.78 11.37 7.05
C GLY A 57 -11.57 10.00 6.40
N PHE A 58 -12.57 9.46 5.70
CA PHE A 58 -12.42 8.25 4.89
C PHE A 58 -11.41 8.47 3.75
N MET A 59 -11.47 9.63 3.09
CA MET A 59 -10.61 9.99 1.97
C MET A 59 -9.13 10.21 2.36
N GLU A 60 -8.81 10.38 3.66
CA GLU A 60 -7.42 10.46 4.13
C GLU A 60 -6.62 9.18 3.93
N GLY A 61 -7.27 8.02 3.73
CA GLY A 61 -6.56 6.79 3.35
C GLY A 61 -6.10 6.76 1.89
N TYR A 62 -6.60 7.68 1.05
CA TYR A 62 -6.23 7.79 -0.36
C TYR A 62 -5.09 8.79 -0.57
N TRP A 63 -4.31 8.55 -1.62
CA TRP A 63 -3.24 9.45 -2.02
C TRP A 63 -3.82 10.74 -2.58
N LYS A 64 -3.48 11.87 -1.95
CA LYS A 64 -3.92 13.20 -2.37
C LYS A 64 -3.13 13.67 -3.58
N SER A 65 -3.53 13.21 -4.75
CA SER A 65 -2.87 13.44 -6.04
C SER A 65 -3.86 13.34 -7.19
N ASP A 66 -3.59 14.04 -8.28
CA ASP A 66 -4.34 13.95 -9.54
C ASP A 66 -4.14 12.60 -10.24
N SER A 67 -3.12 11.85 -9.82
CA SER A 67 -2.84 10.49 -10.32
C SER A 67 -3.54 9.38 -9.52
N LEU A 68 -4.29 9.70 -8.46
CA LEU A 68 -5.19 8.71 -7.85
C LEU A 68 -6.18 8.20 -8.91
N VAL A 69 -6.48 6.91 -8.93
CA VAL A 69 -7.55 6.37 -9.77
C VAL A 69 -8.55 5.56 -8.96
N PHE A 70 -9.84 5.88 -9.12
CA PHE A 70 -10.95 5.11 -8.59
C PHE A 70 -11.77 4.52 -9.75
N ILE A 71 -11.94 3.21 -9.79
CA ILE A 71 -12.62 2.49 -10.87
C ILE A 71 -13.86 1.84 -10.27
N GLY A 72 -15.03 2.33 -10.71
CA GLY A 72 -16.33 1.76 -10.34
C GLY A 72 -17.18 1.43 -11.55
N ARG A 73 -18.48 1.23 -11.34
CA ARG A 73 -19.45 0.87 -12.39
C ARG A 73 -19.46 1.83 -13.60
N LYS A 74 -19.15 3.12 -13.38
CA LYS A 74 -19.16 4.16 -14.43
C LYS A 74 -17.80 4.34 -15.13
N GLY A 75 -16.81 3.50 -14.81
CA GLY A 75 -15.44 3.63 -15.31
C GLY A 75 -14.52 4.38 -14.34
N PRO A 76 -13.32 4.77 -14.80
CA PRO A 76 -12.30 5.42 -13.98
C PRO A 76 -12.62 6.89 -13.69
N THR A 77 -12.37 7.30 -12.46
CA THR A 77 -12.24 8.70 -12.02
C THR A 77 -10.79 8.92 -11.63
N TYR A 78 -10.20 10.01 -12.13
CA TYR A 78 -8.83 10.40 -11.78
C TYR A 78 -8.84 11.58 -10.80
N GLY A 79 -7.90 11.55 -9.88
CA GLY A 79 -7.66 12.60 -8.89
C GLY A 79 -8.41 12.44 -7.58
N TRP A 80 -7.79 12.93 -6.52
CA TRP A 80 -8.35 12.89 -5.16
C TRP A 80 -9.61 13.74 -5.00
N GLN A 81 -9.60 14.97 -5.52
CA GLN A 81 -10.75 15.88 -5.37
C GLN A 81 -11.99 15.40 -6.14
N PRO A 82 -11.90 14.98 -7.42
CA PRO A 82 -13.05 14.39 -8.12
C PRO A 82 -13.60 13.13 -7.42
N THR A 83 -12.71 12.31 -6.84
CA THR A 83 -13.11 11.12 -6.07
C THR A 83 -13.88 11.51 -4.80
N LEU A 84 -13.40 12.50 -4.04
CA LEU A 84 -14.11 13.02 -2.86
C LEU A 84 -15.49 13.56 -3.23
N ASP A 85 -15.60 14.33 -4.30
CA ASP A 85 -16.87 14.92 -4.74
C ASP A 85 -17.86 13.84 -5.19
N ASN A 86 -17.37 12.78 -5.83
CA ASN A 86 -18.18 11.61 -6.16
C ASN A 86 -18.69 10.87 -4.92
N TYR A 87 -17.87 10.71 -3.88
CA TYR A 87 -18.33 10.14 -2.60
C TYR A 87 -19.43 11.00 -1.98
N ARG A 88 -19.21 12.32 -1.87
CA ARG A 88 -20.22 13.25 -1.32
C ARG A 88 -21.54 13.21 -2.10
N LYS A 89 -21.47 13.12 -3.42
CA LYS A 89 -22.65 13.03 -4.29
C LYS A 89 -23.36 11.67 -4.15
N GLY A 90 -22.62 10.58 -4.04
CA GLY A 90 -23.17 9.22 -3.92
C GLY A 90 -23.74 8.90 -2.54
N TYR A 91 -23.24 9.59 -1.51
CA TYR A 91 -23.57 9.35 -0.11
C TYR A 91 -23.93 10.68 0.58
N PRO A 92 -25.11 11.25 0.30
CA PRO A 92 -25.51 12.56 0.80
C PRO A 92 -25.80 12.59 2.31
N ASP A 93 -26.07 11.44 2.94
CA ASP A 93 -26.39 11.33 4.35
C ASP A 93 -25.96 9.99 4.96
N ALA A 94 -26.08 9.87 6.28
CA ALA A 94 -25.71 8.67 7.03
C ALA A 94 -26.56 7.43 6.67
N ALA A 95 -27.81 7.62 6.23
CA ALA A 95 -28.67 6.51 5.84
C ALA A 95 -28.20 5.90 4.50
N ALA A 96 -27.78 6.73 3.55
CA ALA A 96 -27.17 6.31 2.29
C ALA A 96 -25.81 5.62 2.52
N MET A 97 -25.01 6.12 3.46
CA MET A 97 -23.72 5.54 3.84
C MET A 97 -23.86 4.16 4.50
N GLY A 98 -24.85 3.99 5.39
CA GLY A 98 -24.97 2.78 6.19
C GLY A 98 -23.77 2.55 7.12
N GLN A 99 -23.58 1.31 7.53
CA GLN A 99 -22.41 0.87 8.29
C GLN A 99 -21.53 -0.04 7.43
N LEU A 100 -20.31 0.41 7.18
CA LEU A 100 -19.29 -0.29 6.41
C LEU A 100 -18.60 -1.36 7.26
N ALA A 101 -18.41 -2.52 6.66
CA ALA A 101 -17.51 -3.57 7.13
C ALA A 101 -16.63 -4.06 5.98
N PHE A 102 -15.33 -4.18 6.24
CA PHE A 102 -14.41 -4.91 5.37
C PHE A 102 -14.17 -6.31 5.92
N SER A 103 -14.08 -7.30 5.03
CA SER A 103 -13.80 -8.69 5.40
C SER A 103 -12.97 -9.40 4.34
N GLY A 104 -12.39 -10.56 4.69
CA GLY A 104 -11.60 -11.37 3.76
C GLY A 104 -10.35 -10.65 3.22
N LEU A 105 -9.74 -9.78 4.04
CA LEU A 105 -8.59 -8.97 3.61
C LEU A 105 -7.37 -9.84 3.31
N GLN A 106 -7.01 -9.91 2.03
CA GLN A 106 -5.77 -10.52 1.55
C GLN A 106 -4.80 -9.41 1.16
N VAL A 107 -3.76 -9.24 1.99
CA VAL A 107 -2.68 -8.26 1.76
C VAL A 107 -1.49 -8.97 1.12
N THR A 108 -1.08 -8.54 -0.06
CA THR A 108 0.11 -9.03 -0.78
C THR A 108 1.11 -7.90 -0.93
N LEU A 109 2.32 -8.07 -0.42
CA LEU A 109 3.39 -7.09 -0.67
C LEU A 109 3.97 -7.31 -2.07
N LEU A 110 4.10 -6.21 -2.81
CA LEU A 110 4.66 -6.20 -4.17
C LEU A 110 6.11 -5.71 -4.17
N ALA A 111 6.45 -4.81 -3.24
CA ALA A 111 7.78 -4.28 -3.00
C ALA A 111 7.84 -3.72 -1.55
N PRO A 112 9.02 -3.27 -1.04
CA PRO A 112 9.12 -2.70 0.30
C PRO A 112 8.15 -1.53 0.57
N THR A 113 7.82 -0.76 -0.47
CA THR A 113 6.92 0.42 -0.41
C THR A 113 5.68 0.25 -1.30
N ALA A 114 5.33 -0.98 -1.68
CA ALA A 114 4.18 -1.26 -2.53
C ALA A 114 3.42 -2.51 -2.09
N ALA A 115 2.09 -2.44 -2.11
CA ALA A 115 1.23 -3.55 -1.75
C ALA A 115 -0.05 -3.58 -2.58
N GLN A 116 -0.71 -4.73 -2.57
CA GLN A 116 -2.05 -4.95 -3.07
C GLN A 116 -2.93 -5.48 -1.93
N VAL A 117 -4.19 -5.05 -1.90
CA VAL A 117 -5.21 -5.66 -1.04
C VAL A 117 -6.40 -6.07 -1.88
N VAL A 118 -6.82 -7.32 -1.73
CA VAL A 118 -8.13 -7.78 -2.21
C VAL A 118 -9.01 -8.03 -0.98
N GLY A 119 -10.27 -7.63 -1.06
CA GLY A 119 -11.20 -7.81 0.05
C GLY A 119 -12.66 -7.68 -0.36
N ARG A 120 -13.53 -7.86 0.63
CA ARG A 120 -14.97 -7.66 0.52
C ARG A 120 -15.37 -6.41 1.28
N TRP A 121 -16.32 -5.67 0.73
CA TRP A 121 -17.01 -4.59 1.43
C TRP A 121 -18.49 -4.93 1.57
N HIS A 122 -19.09 -4.47 2.65
CA HIS A 122 -20.53 -4.58 2.93
C HIS A 122 -21.00 -3.31 3.62
N LEU A 123 -22.16 -2.80 3.20
CA LEU A 123 -22.87 -1.70 3.85
C LEU A 123 -24.18 -2.24 4.42
N ALA A 124 -24.29 -2.23 5.75
CA ALA A 124 -25.56 -2.48 6.43
C ALA A 124 -26.44 -1.22 6.34
N ARG A 125 -27.63 -1.33 5.75
CA ARG A 125 -28.54 -0.19 5.52
C ARG A 125 -29.99 -0.57 5.85
N PRO A 126 -30.44 -0.34 7.10
CA PRO A 126 -31.73 -0.87 7.58
C PRO A 126 -32.95 -0.55 6.72
N ALA A 127 -33.02 0.65 6.14
CA ALA A 127 -34.18 1.09 5.34
C ALA A 127 -34.00 0.86 3.82
N ALA A 128 -32.76 0.80 3.32
CA ALA A 128 -32.47 0.77 1.89
C ALA A 128 -32.02 -0.62 1.39
N GLY A 129 -31.85 -1.58 2.29
CA GLY A 129 -31.32 -2.90 1.99
C GLY A 129 -29.79 -2.90 1.91
N ASP A 130 -29.21 -3.98 2.41
CA ASP A 130 -27.77 -4.17 2.43
C ASP A 130 -27.22 -4.31 1.01
N VAL A 131 -26.00 -3.80 0.82
CA VAL A 131 -25.24 -3.96 -0.42
C VAL A 131 -23.82 -4.36 -0.08
N GLY A 132 -23.15 -5.02 -1.01
CA GLY A 132 -21.76 -5.41 -0.84
C GLY A 132 -21.10 -5.75 -2.15
N GLY A 133 -19.84 -6.14 -2.08
CA GLY A 133 -19.07 -6.54 -3.24
C GLY A 133 -17.60 -6.75 -2.91
N TYR A 134 -16.76 -6.58 -3.92
CA TYR A 134 -15.32 -6.78 -3.79
C TYR A 134 -14.56 -5.53 -4.20
N PHE A 135 -13.35 -5.43 -3.69
CA PHE A 135 -12.42 -4.40 -4.08
C PHE A 135 -11.01 -4.95 -4.28
N LEU A 136 -10.24 -4.23 -5.09
CA LEU A 136 -8.80 -4.35 -5.22
C LEU A 136 -8.19 -2.97 -5.02
N LEU A 137 -7.27 -2.88 -4.05
CA LEU A 137 -6.49 -1.68 -3.79
C LEU A 137 -5.04 -1.90 -4.21
N VAL A 138 -4.45 -0.90 -4.85
CA VAL A 138 -2.99 -0.76 -4.93
C VAL A 138 -2.59 0.32 -3.95
N LEU A 139 -1.62 0.01 -3.09
CA LEU A 139 -1.09 0.93 -2.10
C LEU A 139 0.39 1.21 -2.35
N ARG A 140 0.78 2.44 -2.05
CA ARG A 140 2.17 2.89 -1.99
C ARG A 140 2.45 3.49 -0.63
N GLN A 141 3.70 3.36 -0.17
CA GLN A 141 4.16 4.04 1.04
C GLN A 141 4.89 5.32 0.65
N PHE A 142 4.48 6.45 1.22
CA PHE A 142 5.11 7.75 1.10
C PHE A 142 5.47 8.23 2.51
N ASP A 143 6.74 8.53 2.77
CA ASP A 143 7.21 9.03 4.07
C ASP A 143 6.73 8.19 5.27
N GLY A 144 6.75 6.87 5.11
CA GLY A 144 6.30 5.91 6.12
C GLY A 144 4.78 5.68 6.19
N GLN A 145 3.97 6.49 5.49
CA GLN A 145 2.52 6.39 5.45
C GLN A 145 2.04 5.62 4.22
N TRP A 146 1.23 4.58 4.44
CA TRP A 146 0.55 3.90 3.34
C TRP A 146 -0.61 4.75 2.83
N LYS A 147 -0.78 4.78 1.51
CA LYS A 147 -1.89 5.45 0.83
C LYS A 147 -2.40 4.57 -0.31
N VAL A 148 -3.71 4.55 -0.51
CA VAL A 148 -4.32 3.94 -1.69
C VAL A 148 -4.07 4.83 -2.90
N VAL A 149 -3.44 4.27 -3.93
CA VAL A 149 -3.13 4.98 -5.20
C VAL A 149 -4.01 4.52 -6.36
N ALA A 150 -4.59 3.34 -6.25
CA ALA A 150 -5.62 2.85 -7.16
C ALA A 150 -6.65 2.01 -6.39
N ASP A 151 -7.92 2.21 -6.70
CA ASP A 151 -9.04 1.48 -6.13
C ASP A 151 -9.92 0.99 -7.27
N HIS A 152 -10.15 -0.31 -7.34
CA HIS A 152 -11.17 -0.90 -8.19
C HIS A 152 -12.20 -1.57 -7.30
N THR A 153 -13.40 -1.00 -7.24
CA THR A 153 -14.50 -1.50 -6.41
C THR A 153 -15.71 -1.82 -7.27
N ASN A 154 -16.28 -3.01 -7.07
CA ASN A 154 -17.53 -3.43 -7.67
C ASN A 154 -18.56 -3.80 -6.61
N SER A 155 -19.84 -3.67 -6.94
CA SER A 155 -20.93 -4.27 -6.18
C SER A 155 -21.15 -5.69 -6.69
N ALA A 156 -21.28 -6.66 -5.79
CA ALA A 156 -21.89 -7.93 -6.12
C ALA A 156 -23.36 -7.67 -6.41
N GLN A 157 -23.85 -8.21 -7.53
CA GLN A 157 -25.27 -8.20 -7.88
C GLN A 157 -26.05 -9.14 -6.97
#